data_AF-A0A2H6FBB1-F1
#
_entry.id   AF-A0A2H6FBB1-F1
#
_cell.length_a   1.000
_cell.length_b   1.000
_cell.length_c   1.000
_cell.angle_alpha   90.00
_cell.angle_beta   90.00
_cell.angle_gamma   90.00
#
_symmetry.space_group_name_H-M   'P 1'
#
loop_
_entity.id
_entity.type
_entity.pdbx_description
1 polymer ?
#
loop_
_entity_poly.entity_id
_entity_poly.type
_entity_poly.pdbx_seq_one_letter_code
_entity_poly.pdbx_strand_id
1 'polypeptide(L)'
;MWYLPGLDHEAHFKGMGVYRDYFMKTTDEYIREVVDRLKKLGEFDNKIFIITADHGHTAMPTNLTYKDKNWLGMEVERPAEMSCKLNLDFVDPDNPNAVTREQLAELNNNNLHIWELGEIFKAVGSIQNTVVRNKYRLLVPQIIEEVFDNQGVPMEYRATSKTNNADIVAAFNGPMAHIYSMIGTDNRTLGEIAELFRIMLGGFYPDEAIKWFQFSNKYTYLKFQATKINRLWNSIDRILIRMEDGKYYIFNGLDSNGNPLTDSLTSLTGGEYIEAELRIKGMNNEKRSGDIVLIMRDQTAGNELDRYTTGTACKSWHGSLNPSDSYVPLILSYPGGNKKEIEEILQRDTLCKADYSGCRGNWKVTDIIKEIITEQYQ
;
A
#
# COMPACT_ATOMS: atom_id res chain seq x y z
N MET A 1 23.76 10.98 -14.70
CA MET A 1 22.89 10.27 -13.74
C MET A 1 22.61 8.89 -14.32
N TRP A 2 22.77 7.85 -13.51
CA TRP A 2 22.46 6.47 -13.89
C TRP A 2 21.43 5.91 -12.89
N TYR A 3 20.49 5.11 -13.38
CA TYR A 3 19.43 4.51 -12.57
C TYR A 3 19.46 2.99 -12.72
N LEU A 4 19.35 2.29 -11.59
CA LEU A 4 19.44 0.83 -11.48
C LEU A 4 18.13 0.27 -10.90
N PRO A 5 17.12 -0.06 -11.73
CA PRO A 5 15.79 -0.48 -11.26
C PRO A 5 15.72 -1.92 -10.73
N GLY A 6 16.77 -2.71 -10.92
CA GLY A 6 16.64 -4.17 -10.85
C GLY A 6 16.40 -4.73 -9.44
N LEU A 7 16.89 -4.06 -8.40
CA LEU A 7 16.67 -4.51 -7.02
C LEU A 7 15.19 -4.42 -6.61
N ASP A 8 14.50 -3.37 -7.03
CA ASP A 8 13.07 -3.15 -6.75
C ASP A 8 12.22 -4.33 -7.27
N HIS A 9 12.40 -4.68 -8.55
CA HIS A 9 11.70 -5.80 -9.17
C HIS A 9 12.01 -7.15 -8.49
N GLU A 10 13.28 -7.37 -8.14
CA GLU A 10 13.74 -8.58 -7.46
C GLU A 10 13.17 -8.69 -6.05
N ALA A 11 13.10 -7.58 -5.32
CA ALA A 11 12.53 -7.49 -3.99
C ALA A 11 11.04 -7.82 -3.96
N HIS A 12 10.27 -7.26 -4.91
CA HIS A 12 8.86 -7.57 -5.06
C HIS A 12 8.61 -9.08 -5.22
N PHE A 13 9.41 -9.76 -6.04
CA PHE A 13 9.24 -11.18 -6.37
C PHE A 13 9.84 -12.15 -5.34
N LYS A 14 11.02 -11.82 -4.78
CA LYS A 14 11.79 -12.72 -3.91
C LYS A 14 11.80 -12.30 -2.44
N GLY A 15 11.30 -11.10 -2.12
CA GLY A 15 11.32 -10.52 -0.78
C GLY A 15 12.64 -9.84 -0.45
N MET A 16 12.67 -9.09 0.65
CA MET A 16 13.83 -8.26 1.03
C MET A 16 15.11 -9.05 1.37
N GLY A 17 15.03 -10.37 1.54
CA GLY A 17 16.20 -11.23 1.78
C GLY A 17 17.22 -11.22 0.65
N VAL A 18 16.83 -10.80 -0.56
CA VAL A 18 17.73 -10.75 -1.73
C VAL A 18 18.62 -9.51 -1.78
N TYR A 19 18.36 -8.49 -0.96
CA TYR A 19 19.02 -7.19 -1.05
C TYR A 19 20.54 -7.30 -1.01
N ARG A 20 21.06 -7.97 0.03
CA ARG A 20 22.51 -8.09 0.23
C ARG A 20 23.18 -8.77 -0.95
N ASP A 21 22.64 -9.90 -1.38
CA ASP A 21 23.20 -10.68 -2.47
C ASP A 21 23.12 -9.94 -3.81
N TYR A 22 22.01 -9.25 -4.07
CA TYR A 22 21.84 -8.44 -5.28
C TYR A 22 22.81 -7.26 -5.33
N PHE A 23 22.99 -6.55 -4.20
CA PHE A 23 23.98 -5.48 -4.12
C PHE A 23 25.39 -6.01 -4.36
N MET A 24 25.79 -7.09 -3.68
CA MET A 24 27.15 -7.63 -3.77
C MET A 24 27.47 -8.26 -5.12
N LYS A 25 26.51 -8.94 -5.75
CA LYS A 25 26.78 -9.74 -6.97
C LYS A 25 26.37 -9.05 -8.26
N THR A 26 25.49 -8.05 -8.19
CA THR A 26 24.94 -7.41 -9.40
C THR A 26 25.24 -5.93 -9.42
N THR A 27 24.83 -5.20 -8.37
CA THR A 27 25.05 -3.75 -8.33
C THR A 27 26.54 -3.40 -8.24
N ASP A 28 27.31 -4.13 -7.43
CA ASP A 28 28.75 -3.89 -7.28
C ASP A 28 29.53 -4.17 -8.57
N GLU A 29 29.12 -5.18 -9.35
CA GLU A 29 29.73 -5.46 -10.66
C GLU A 29 29.49 -4.30 -11.65
N TYR A 30 28.27 -3.78 -11.69
CA TYR A 30 27.90 -2.62 -12.49
C TYR A 30 28.67 -1.36 -12.08
N ILE A 31 28.82 -1.11 -10.78
CA ILE A 31 29.63 0.00 -10.25
C ILE A 31 31.10 -0.18 -10.64
N ARG A 32 31.64 -1.39 -10.48
CA ARG A 32 33.03 -1.72 -10.86
C ARG A 32 33.30 -1.41 -12.33
N GLU A 33 32.41 -1.81 -13.24
CA GLU A 33 32.56 -1.54 -14.67
C GLU A 33 32.65 -0.03 -14.99
N VAL A 34 31.78 0.77 -14.36
CA VAL A 34 31.80 2.23 -14.50
C VAL A 34 33.11 2.81 -13.96
N VAL A 35 33.51 2.39 -12.76
CA VAL A 35 34.75 2.83 -12.10
C VAL A 35 35.97 2.48 -12.95
N ASP A 36 36.08 1.25 -13.45
CA ASP A 36 37.18 0.80 -14.29
C ASP A 36 37.23 1.59 -15.61
N ARG A 37 36.08 1.94 -16.17
CA ARG A 37 36.02 2.77 -17.37
C ARG A 37 36.49 4.18 -17.11
N LEU A 38 36.08 4.80 -15.99
CA LEU A 38 36.54 6.13 -15.58
C LEU A 38 38.06 6.14 -15.35
N LYS A 39 38.60 5.11 -14.69
CA LYS A 39 40.06 4.96 -14.48
C LYS A 39 40.82 4.87 -15.80
N LYS A 40 40.33 4.07 -16.75
CA LYS A 40 40.94 3.95 -18.10
C LYS A 40 40.95 5.26 -18.87
N LEU A 41 39.98 6.14 -18.62
CA LEU A 41 39.88 7.45 -19.24
C LEU A 41 40.69 8.53 -18.51
N GLY A 42 41.29 8.22 -17.35
CA GLY A 42 41.93 9.22 -16.48
C GLY A 42 40.92 10.18 -15.82
N GLU A 43 39.64 9.80 -15.79
CA GLU A 43 38.52 10.62 -15.35
C GLU A 43 37.96 10.15 -13.99
N PHE A 44 38.66 9.27 -13.29
CA PHE A 44 38.18 8.76 -12.00
C PHE A 44 38.46 9.76 -10.88
N ASP A 45 39.70 10.24 -10.77
CA ASP A 45 40.18 11.03 -9.63
C ASP A 45 39.55 12.43 -9.53
N ASN A 46 38.95 12.92 -10.61
CA ASN A 46 38.28 14.23 -10.68
C ASN A 46 36.74 14.11 -10.56
N LYS A 47 36.22 13.08 -9.90
CA LYS A 47 34.77 12.84 -9.77
C LYS A 47 34.30 12.77 -8.31
N ILE A 48 33.10 13.31 -8.10
CA ILE A 48 32.31 13.07 -6.90
C ILE A 48 31.24 12.05 -7.27
N PHE A 49 31.15 10.98 -6.48
CA PHE A 49 30.14 9.94 -6.60
C PHE A 49 29.03 10.20 -5.58
N ILE A 50 27.79 10.19 -6.07
CA ILE A 50 26.59 10.28 -5.25
C ILE A 50 25.75 9.04 -5.54
N ILE A 51 25.41 8.31 -4.50
CA ILE A 51 24.52 7.15 -4.56
C ILE A 51 23.33 7.44 -3.67
N THR A 52 22.14 7.29 -4.22
CA THR A 52 20.88 7.49 -3.51
C THR A 52 19.81 6.55 -4.05
N ALA A 53 18.68 6.49 -3.37
CA ALA A 53 17.49 5.79 -3.82
C ALA A 53 16.32 6.77 -3.98
N ASP A 54 15.29 6.35 -4.68
CA ASP A 54 14.00 7.04 -4.79
C ASP A 54 13.07 6.68 -3.62
N HIS A 55 13.13 5.44 -3.13
CA HIS A 55 12.33 4.96 -1.99
C HIS A 55 12.96 3.76 -1.27
N GLY A 56 12.42 3.45 -0.10
CA GLY A 56 12.66 2.19 0.61
C GLY A 56 11.71 1.07 0.18
N HIS A 57 11.62 0.02 0.99
CA HIS A 57 10.64 -1.07 0.87
C HIS A 57 10.24 -1.57 2.25
N THR A 58 9.01 -2.07 2.32
CA THR A 58 8.42 -2.76 3.46
C THR A 58 8.27 -4.25 3.16
N ALA A 59 8.77 -5.09 4.06
CA ALA A 59 8.65 -6.55 3.94
C ALA A 59 7.20 -7.00 4.16
N MET A 60 6.63 -7.69 3.17
CA MET A 60 5.31 -8.32 3.25
C MET A 60 5.49 -9.84 3.23
N PRO A 61 5.52 -10.45 4.41
CA PRO A 61 6.10 -11.77 4.64
C PRO A 61 5.44 -12.86 3.81
N THR A 62 6.28 -13.81 3.44
CA THR A 62 6.14 -14.58 2.20
C THR A 62 5.75 -16.03 2.45
N ASN A 63 5.55 -16.36 3.72
CA ASN A 63 5.44 -17.74 4.22
C ASN A 63 4.00 -18.05 4.69
N LEU A 64 3.01 -17.28 4.23
CA LEU A 64 1.61 -17.62 4.43
C LEU A 64 1.32 -18.96 3.75
N THR A 65 0.60 -19.83 4.44
CA THR A 65 0.19 -21.14 3.94
C THR A 65 -1.31 -21.35 4.12
N TYR A 66 -1.85 -22.28 3.34
CA TYR A 66 -3.22 -22.76 3.48
C TYR A 66 -3.29 -24.28 3.41
N LYS A 67 -4.36 -24.83 3.97
CA LYS A 67 -4.64 -26.27 3.94
C LYS A 67 -5.34 -26.64 2.64
N ASP A 68 -4.81 -27.64 1.95
CA ASP A 68 -5.34 -28.20 0.71
C ASP A 68 -5.36 -29.74 0.79
N LYS A 69 -6.06 -30.40 -0.14
CA LYS A 69 -6.00 -31.86 -0.29
C LYS A 69 -5.04 -32.24 -1.41
N ASN A 70 -4.15 -33.19 -1.14
CA ASN A 70 -3.32 -33.77 -2.20
C ASN A 70 -4.11 -34.77 -3.05
N TRP A 71 -3.47 -35.37 -4.05
CA TRP A 71 -4.07 -36.35 -4.96
C TRP A 71 -4.58 -37.63 -4.27
N LEU A 72 -4.15 -37.89 -3.01
CA LEU A 72 -4.63 -38.98 -2.15
C LEU A 72 -5.76 -38.55 -1.21
N GLY A 73 -6.22 -37.29 -1.29
CA GLY A 73 -7.23 -36.72 -0.39
C GLY A 73 -6.73 -36.37 1.01
N MET A 74 -5.41 -36.44 1.26
CA MET A 74 -4.80 -36.08 2.54
C MET A 74 -4.60 -34.57 2.63
N GLU A 75 -4.87 -34.00 3.81
CA GLU A 75 -4.62 -32.59 4.10
C GLU A 75 -3.11 -32.30 4.10
N VAL A 76 -2.70 -31.27 3.35
CA VAL A 76 -1.33 -30.78 3.24
C VAL A 76 -1.32 -29.26 3.33
N GLU A 77 -0.24 -28.69 3.86
CA GLU A 77 -0.01 -27.24 3.79
C GLU A 77 0.64 -26.86 2.46
N ARG A 78 0.18 -25.75 1.87
CA ARG A 78 0.68 -25.18 0.63
C ARG A 78 0.89 -23.68 0.78
N PRO A 79 1.86 -23.08 0.07
CA PRO A 79 2.06 -21.63 0.12
C PRO A 79 0.87 -20.88 -0.47
N ALA A 80 0.50 -19.76 0.15
CA ALA A 80 -0.40 -18.77 -0.44
C ALA A 80 0.25 -18.11 -1.68
N GLU A 81 -0.57 -17.55 -2.56
CA GLU A 81 -0.11 -16.91 -3.80
C GLU A 81 0.56 -15.56 -3.49
N MET A 82 1.80 -15.35 -3.94
CA MET A 82 2.66 -14.19 -3.62
C MET A 82 3.58 -13.78 -4.80
N SER A 83 3.17 -14.03 -6.05
CA SER A 83 4.00 -13.87 -7.25
C SER A 83 4.01 -12.48 -7.87
N CYS A 84 3.37 -11.48 -7.26
CA CYS A 84 3.10 -10.18 -7.87
C CYS A 84 2.25 -10.24 -9.15
N LYS A 85 1.48 -11.32 -9.30
CA LYS A 85 0.57 -11.52 -10.41
C LYS A 85 -0.75 -11.98 -9.85
N LEU A 86 -1.82 -11.52 -10.49
CA LEU A 86 -3.16 -12.01 -10.19
C LEU A 86 -3.32 -13.35 -10.91
N ASN A 87 -3.17 -14.45 -10.17
CA ASN A 87 -3.28 -15.80 -10.72
C ASN A 87 -4.67 -16.33 -10.44
N LEU A 88 -5.67 -15.74 -11.07
CA LEU A 88 -7.06 -16.16 -10.91
C LEU A 88 -7.54 -16.89 -12.14
N ASP A 89 -7.89 -18.16 -11.96
CA ASP A 89 -8.81 -18.84 -12.84
C ASP A 89 -10.22 -18.70 -12.27
N PHE A 90 -11.01 -17.82 -12.87
CA PHE A 90 -12.38 -17.55 -12.45
C PHE A 90 -13.40 -18.53 -13.04
N VAL A 91 -12.97 -19.39 -13.96
CA VAL A 91 -13.87 -20.26 -14.72
C VAL A 91 -13.37 -21.68 -14.58
N ASP A 92 -13.84 -22.38 -13.56
CA ASP A 92 -13.85 -23.85 -13.63
C ASP A 92 -14.90 -24.23 -14.69
N PRO A 93 -14.48 -24.80 -15.85
CA PRO A 93 -15.40 -25.16 -16.92
C PRO A 93 -16.39 -26.26 -16.51
N ASP A 94 -16.06 -27.05 -15.48
CA ASP A 94 -16.86 -28.18 -15.00
C ASP A 94 -17.74 -27.79 -13.80
N ASN A 95 -17.38 -26.75 -13.06
CA ASN A 95 -18.21 -26.18 -12.00
C ASN A 95 -17.89 -24.69 -11.75
N PRO A 96 -18.56 -23.75 -12.41
CA PRO A 96 -18.24 -22.31 -12.33
C PRO A 96 -18.40 -21.70 -10.91
N ASN A 97 -18.95 -22.46 -9.95
CA ASN A 97 -19.08 -22.06 -8.55
C ASN A 97 -18.07 -22.73 -7.61
N ALA A 98 -17.19 -23.61 -8.13
CA ALA A 98 -16.13 -24.23 -7.35
C ALA A 98 -14.97 -23.25 -7.15
N VAL A 99 -14.43 -23.23 -5.93
CA VAL A 99 -13.20 -22.47 -5.65
C VAL A 99 -12.02 -23.28 -6.18
N THR A 100 -11.28 -22.72 -7.14
CA THR A 100 -10.09 -23.36 -7.69
C THR A 100 -8.94 -23.34 -6.67
N ARG A 101 -7.92 -24.16 -6.89
CA ARG A 101 -6.76 -24.19 -6.00
C ARG A 101 -6.00 -22.86 -6.03
N GLU A 102 -5.97 -22.22 -7.19
CA GLU A 102 -5.39 -20.90 -7.43
C GLU A 102 -6.16 -19.83 -6.66
N GLN A 103 -7.49 -19.84 -6.71
CA GLN A 103 -8.33 -18.97 -5.90
C GLN A 103 -8.14 -19.21 -4.40
N LEU A 104 -8.00 -20.47 -3.96
CA LEU A 104 -7.69 -20.78 -2.55
C LEU A 104 -6.34 -20.20 -2.15
N ALA A 105 -5.32 -20.28 -3.00
CA ALA A 105 -4.01 -19.70 -2.72
C ALA A 105 -4.08 -18.16 -2.59
N GLU A 106 -4.85 -17.49 -3.45
CA GLU A 106 -5.08 -16.04 -3.38
C GLU A 106 -5.91 -15.64 -2.15
N LEU A 107 -6.95 -16.40 -1.80
CA LEU A 107 -7.80 -16.15 -0.63
C LEU A 107 -7.09 -16.33 0.72
N ASN A 108 -5.88 -16.89 0.72
CA ASN A 108 -5.07 -17.10 1.92
C ASN A 108 -3.83 -16.20 1.98
N ASN A 109 -3.66 -15.27 1.03
CA ASN A 109 -2.71 -14.17 1.21
C ASN A 109 -3.39 -12.98 1.90
N ASN A 110 -2.63 -12.13 2.60
CA ASN A 110 -3.18 -10.92 3.22
C ASN A 110 -3.31 -9.75 2.24
N ASN A 111 -3.75 -10.00 1.01
CA ASN A 111 -3.96 -8.98 0.01
C ASN A 111 -5.47 -8.83 -0.26
N LEU A 112 -5.97 -7.59 -0.25
CA LEU A 112 -7.30 -7.25 -0.72
C LEU A 112 -7.25 -7.13 -2.24
N HIS A 113 -7.89 -8.08 -2.91
CA HIS A 113 -8.00 -8.08 -4.37
C HIS A 113 -9.25 -7.34 -4.85
N ILE A 114 -9.24 -6.87 -6.11
CA ILE A 114 -10.32 -6.02 -6.62
C ILE A 114 -11.65 -6.78 -6.72
N TRP A 115 -11.58 -8.09 -7.00
CA TRP A 115 -12.74 -8.97 -7.00
C TRP A 115 -13.30 -9.20 -5.59
N GLU A 116 -12.43 -9.29 -4.57
CA GLU A 116 -12.87 -9.41 -3.17
C GLU A 116 -13.55 -8.13 -2.69
N LEU A 117 -13.06 -6.96 -3.10
CA LEU A 117 -13.76 -5.71 -2.84
C LEU A 117 -15.15 -5.69 -3.49
N GLY A 118 -15.27 -6.24 -4.70
CA GLY A 118 -16.57 -6.47 -5.33
C GLY A 118 -17.48 -7.40 -4.52
N GLU A 119 -16.95 -8.50 -4.00
CA GLU A 119 -17.68 -9.44 -3.13
C GLU A 119 -18.14 -8.77 -1.82
N ILE A 120 -17.30 -7.92 -1.23
CA ILE A 120 -17.63 -7.15 -0.03
C ILE A 120 -18.79 -6.18 -0.33
N PHE A 121 -18.73 -5.39 -1.41
CA PHE A 121 -19.84 -4.51 -1.78
C PHE A 121 -21.12 -5.26 -2.11
N LYS A 122 -21.03 -6.40 -2.80
CA LYS A 122 -22.17 -7.30 -3.03
C LYS A 122 -22.80 -7.74 -1.71
N ALA A 123 -21.98 -8.23 -0.78
CA ALA A 123 -22.44 -8.74 0.50
C ALA A 123 -23.09 -7.64 1.35
N VAL A 124 -22.47 -6.46 1.39
CA VAL A 124 -22.96 -5.31 2.16
C VAL A 124 -24.23 -4.72 1.56
N GLY A 125 -24.32 -4.61 0.23
CA GLY A 125 -25.51 -4.13 -0.46
C GLY A 125 -26.73 -5.04 -0.28
N SER A 126 -26.48 -6.35 -0.09
CA SER A 126 -27.54 -7.34 0.19
C SER A 126 -28.16 -7.18 1.58
N ILE A 127 -27.57 -6.36 2.46
CA ILE A 127 -28.16 -6.04 3.76
C ILE A 127 -29.33 -5.07 3.51
N GLN A 128 -30.54 -5.46 3.93
CA GLN A 128 -31.69 -4.56 3.88
C GLN A 128 -31.47 -3.44 4.89
N ASN A 129 -31.08 -2.27 4.38
CA ASN A 129 -30.76 -1.10 5.18
C ASN A 129 -31.36 0.16 4.53
N THR A 130 -31.84 1.08 5.37
CA THR A 130 -32.37 2.38 4.96
C THR A 130 -31.62 3.57 5.56
N VAL A 131 -30.63 3.35 6.44
CA VAL A 131 -29.96 4.42 7.20
C VAL A 131 -28.83 5.06 6.42
N VAL A 132 -27.98 4.26 5.77
CA VAL A 132 -26.89 4.73 4.92
C VAL A 132 -26.95 4.04 3.57
N ARG A 133 -26.41 4.71 2.54
CA ARG A 133 -26.24 4.05 1.25
C ARG A 133 -25.24 2.90 1.40
N ASN A 134 -25.66 1.71 1.00
CA ASN A 134 -24.84 0.50 1.06
C ASN A 134 -24.76 -0.25 -0.29
N LYS A 135 -25.40 0.30 -1.33
CA LYS A 135 -25.38 -0.24 -2.69
C LYS A 135 -24.39 0.55 -3.52
N TYR A 136 -23.28 -0.09 -3.88
CA TYR A 136 -22.21 0.51 -4.68
C TYR A 136 -21.75 -0.46 -5.75
N ARG A 137 -21.70 0.00 -7.00
CA ARG A 137 -21.11 -0.74 -8.12
C ARG A 137 -19.64 -0.33 -8.27
N LEU A 138 -18.75 -1.29 -8.00
CA LEU A 138 -17.31 -1.11 -8.19
C LEU A 138 -16.93 -1.23 -9.66
N LEU A 139 -16.08 -0.34 -10.16
CA LEU A 139 -15.43 -0.50 -11.45
C LEU A 139 -14.41 -1.65 -11.41
N VAL A 140 -14.60 -2.66 -12.25
CA VAL A 140 -13.75 -3.86 -12.32
C VAL A 140 -13.44 -4.25 -13.77
N PRO A 141 -12.38 -5.04 -14.05
CA PRO A 141 -12.20 -5.68 -15.34
C PRO A 141 -13.42 -6.51 -15.79
N GLN A 142 -13.66 -6.57 -17.10
CA GLN A 142 -14.80 -7.29 -17.70
C GLN A 142 -14.92 -8.74 -17.23
N ILE A 143 -13.79 -9.46 -17.12
CA ILE A 143 -13.79 -10.85 -16.67
C ILE A 143 -14.36 -11.03 -15.25
N ILE A 144 -14.20 -10.04 -14.37
CA ILE A 144 -14.78 -10.07 -13.02
C ILE A 144 -16.28 -9.76 -13.09
N GLU A 145 -16.71 -8.80 -13.91
CA GLU A 145 -18.14 -8.52 -14.10
C GLU A 145 -18.90 -9.77 -14.61
N GLU A 146 -18.33 -10.52 -15.54
CA GLU A 146 -18.91 -11.76 -16.08
C GLU A 146 -19.11 -12.83 -15.00
N VAL A 147 -18.18 -12.96 -14.04
CA VAL A 147 -18.32 -13.88 -12.89
C VAL A 147 -19.54 -13.51 -12.05
N PHE A 148 -19.71 -12.22 -11.75
CA PHE A 148 -20.85 -11.76 -10.95
C PHE A 148 -22.17 -11.91 -11.72
N ASP A 149 -22.17 -11.75 -13.04
CA ASP A 149 -23.34 -12.01 -13.87
C ASP A 149 -23.74 -13.49 -13.85
N ASN A 150 -22.78 -14.38 -14.03
CA ASN A 150 -23.00 -15.83 -14.01
C ASN A 150 -23.51 -16.34 -12.65
N GLN A 151 -23.13 -15.67 -11.56
CA GLN A 151 -23.68 -15.93 -10.22
C GLN A 151 -25.11 -15.40 -10.01
N GLY A 152 -25.69 -14.70 -11.00
CA GLY A 152 -27.02 -14.11 -10.92
C GLY A 152 -27.11 -12.91 -9.97
N VAL A 153 -25.99 -12.21 -9.73
CA VAL A 153 -25.96 -11.04 -8.84
C VAL A 153 -26.81 -9.92 -9.43
N PRO A 154 -27.80 -9.35 -8.70
CA PRO A 154 -28.61 -8.25 -9.20
C PRO A 154 -27.78 -7.04 -9.61
N MET A 155 -28.20 -6.34 -10.66
CA MET A 155 -27.45 -5.22 -11.27
C MET A 155 -27.08 -4.10 -10.28
N GLU A 156 -27.92 -3.86 -9.28
CA GLU A 156 -27.72 -2.84 -8.25
C GLU A 156 -26.57 -3.12 -7.25
N TYR A 157 -26.07 -4.37 -7.22
CA TYR A 157 -24.93 -4.80 -6.38
C TYR A 157 -23.77 -5.35 -7.20
N ARG A 158 -23.93 -5.39 -8.52
CA ARG A 158 -23.00 -6.04 -9.43
C ARG A 158 -21.85 -5.08 -9.72
N ALA A 159 -20.63 -5.55 -9.51
CA ALA A 159 -19.45 -4.86 -10.03
C ALA A 159 -19.56 -4.74 -11.57
N THR A 160 -19.02 -3.67 -12.14
CA THR A 160 -19.18 -3.38 -13.58
C THR A 160 -17.90 -2.96 -14.24
N SER A 161 -17.72 -3.28 -15.51
CA SER A 161 -16.60 -2.81 -16.33
C SER A 161 -16.84 -1.47 -17.02
N LYS A 162 -18.04 -0.92 -16.89
CA LYS A 162 -18.45 0.32 -17.56
C LYS A 162 -18.35 1.50 -16.62
N THR A 163 -17.52 2.48 -16.97
CA THR A 163 -17.28 3.68 -16.16
C THR A 163 -18.53 4.51 -15.89
N ASN A 164 -19.44 4.60 -16.86
CA ASN A 164 -20.72 5.32 -16.71
C ASN A 164 -21.71 4.64 -15.75
N ASN A 165 -21.44 3.39 -15.37
CA ASN A 165 -22.22 2.60 -14.44
C ASN A 165 -21.48 2.35 -13.12
N ALA A 166 -20.26 2.85 -12.95
CA ALA A 166 -19.52 2.67 -11.71
C ALA A 166 -19.90 3.77 -10.71
N ASP A 167 -20.12 3.37 -9.46
CA ASP A 167 -20.33 4.29 -8.35
C ASP A 167 -19.01 4.54 -7.59
N ILE A 168 -18.11 3.55 -7.62
CA ILE A 168 -16.80 3.56 -6.95
C ILE A 168 -15.72 3.10 -7.93
N VAL A 169 -14.58 3.77 -7.91
CA VAL A 169 -13.33 3.29 -8.53
C VAL A 169 -12.29 3.07 -7.43
N ALA A 170 -11.61 1.93 -7.45
CA ALA A 170 -10.51 1.65 -6.53
C ALA A 170 -9.20 1.50 -7.31
N ALA A 171 -8.17 2.23 -6.89
CA ALA A 171 -6.81 2.09 -7.37
C ALA A 171 -5.94 1.53 -6.24
N PHE A 172 -5.47 0.31 -6.43
CA PHE A 172 -4.67 -0.42 -5.45
C PHE A 172 -3.19 -0.18 -5.67
N ASN A 173 -2.49 0.11 -4.58
CA ASN A 173 -1.09 0.48 -4.56
C ASN A 173 -0.43 -0.19 -3.35
N GLY A 174 -0.48 -1.52 -3.30
CA GLY A 174 0.07 -2.33 -2.21
C GLY A 174 -0.47 -1.90 -0.84
N PRO A 175 0.34 -1.28 0.02
CA PRO A 175 -0.04 -0.87 1.37
C PRO A 175 -1.12 0.23 1.45
N MET A 176 -1.51 0.82 0.32
CA MET A 176 -2.63 1.76 0.28
C MET A 176 -3.60 1.45 -0.84
N ALA A 177 -4.87 1.77 -0.62
CA ALA A 177 -5.89 1.83 -1.68
C ALA A 177 -6.47 3.24 -1.78
N HIS A 178 -6.53 3.76 -3.00
CA HIS A 178 -7.17 5.04 -3.30
C HIS A 178 -8.56 4.77 -3.86
N ILE A 179 -9.58 5.27 -3.17
CA ILE A 179 -10.98 5.10 -3.54
C ILE A 179 -11.51 6.42 -4.06
N TYR A 180 -12.15 6.38 -5.23
CA TYR A 180 -12.77 7.53 -5.88
C TYR A 180 -14.28 7.32 -5.94
N SER A 181 -15.03 8.34 -5.54
CA SER A 181 -16.49 8.34 -5.56
C SER A 181 -16.99 8.98 -6.86
N MET A 182 -17.75 8.22 -7.63
CA MET A 182 -18.37 8.70 -8.88
C MET A 182 -19.77 9.28 -8.66
N ILE A 183 -20.29 9.16 -7.44
CA ILE A 183 -21.68 9.50 -7.06
C ILE A 183 -21.77 10.79 -6.23
N GLY A 184 -20.64 11.41 -5.90
CA GLY A 184 -20.57 12.62 -5.09
C GLY A 184 -19.34 12.65 -4.19
N THR A 185 -18.78 13.84 -4.00
CA THR A 185 -17.60 14.09 -3.16
C THR A 185 -17.93 14.98 -1.97
N ASP A 186 -19.21 15.18 -1.66
CA ASP A 186 -19.63 15.87 -0.43
C ASP A 186 -19.28 15.03 0.80
N ASN A 187 -19.07 15.72 1.93
CA ASN A 187 -18.63 15.09 3.17
C ASN A 187 -19.53 13.93 3.62
N ARG A 188 -20.84 14.03 3.41
CA ARG A 188 -21.78 12.98 3.81
C ARG A 188 -21.63 11.74 2.94
N THR A 189 -21.62 11.91 1.61
CA THR A 189 -21.41 10.78 0.69
C THR A 189 -20.10 10.07 0.97
N LEU A 190 -19.00 10.82 1.12
CA LEU A 190 -17.69 10.22 1.42
C LEU A 190 -17.65 9.56 2.80
N GLY A 191 -18.33 10.15 3.81
CA GLY A 191 -18.48 9.55 5.13
C GLY A 191 -19.21 8.21 5.12
N GLU A 192 -20.30 8.10 4.37
CA GLU A 192 -21.07 6.86 4.23
C GLU A 192 -20.24 5.74 3.58
N ILE A 193 -19.45 6.07 2.54
CA ILE A 193 -18.53 5.13 1.90
C ILE A 193 -17.40 4.73 2.86
N ALA A 194 -16.80 5.69 3.56
CA ALA A 194 -15.71 5.45 4.52
C ALA A 194 -16.16 4.58 5.69
N GLU A 195 -17.39 4.76 6.19
CA GLU A 195 -17.93 3.97 7.30
C GLU A 195 -18.16 2.50 6.92
N LEU A 196 -18.50 2.22 5.65
CA LEU A 196 -18.53 0.86 5.13
C LEU A 196 -17.15 0.20 5.30
N PHE A 197 -16.09 0.86 4.83
CA PHE A 197 -14.73 0.32 4.97
C PHE A 197 -14.33 0.17 6.43
N ARG A 198 -14.66 1.15 7.29
CA ARG A 198 -14.33 1.11 8.72
C ARG A 198 -14.97 -0.09 9.39
N ILE A 199 -16.29 -0.27 9.21
CA ILE A 199 -17.04 -1.36 9.83
C ILE A 199 -16.62 -2.71 9.25
N MET A 200 -16.44 -2.84 7.95
CA MET A 200 -16.16 -4.15 7.35
C MET A 200 -14.70 -4.58 7.53
N LEU A 201 -13.75 -3.67 7.33
CA LEU A 201 -12.32 -3.96 7.17
C LEU A 201 -11.41 -3.32 8.24
N GLY A 202 -11.93 -2.39 9.06
CA GLY A 202 -11.16 -1.68 10.08
C GLY A 202 -11.13 -2.33 11.46
N GLY A 203 -11.76 -3.51 11.63
CA GLY A 203 -11.79 -4.25 12.88
C GLY A 203 -13.20 -4.47 13.43
N PHE A 204 -13.38 -4.25 14.73
CA PHE A 204 -14.57 -4.67 15.47
C PHE A 204 -15.47 -3.49 15.87
N TYR A 205 -16.53 -3.23 15.09
CA TYR A 205 -17.46 -2.11 15.26
C TYR A 205 -18.94 -2.55 15.30
N PRO A 206 -19.35 -3.34 16.32
CA PRO A 206 -20.69 -3.94 16.36
C PRO A 206 -21.81 -2.90 16.55
N ASP A 207 -21.56 -1.84 17.32
CA ASP A 207 -22.59 -0.86 17.68
C ASP A 207 -22.92 0.01 16.47
N GLU A 208 -21.89 0.43 15.73
CA GLU A 208 -22.01 1.13 14.46
C GLU A 208 -22.60 0.23 13.37
N ALA A 209 -22.24 -1.06 13.32
CA ALA A 209 -22.85 -2.01 12.39
C ALA A 209 -24.36 -2.16 12.64
N ILE A 210 -24.79 -2.27 13.90
CA ILE A 210 -26.22 -2.32 14.25
C ILE A 210 -26.90 -1.00 13.88
N LYS A 211 -26.28 0.13 14.25
CA LYS A 211 -26.85 1.46 14.04
C LYS A 211 -26.98 1.82 12.56
N TRP A 212 -25.91 1.67 11.80
CA TRP A 212 -25.81 2.15 10.43
C TRP A 212 -26.20 1.11 9.40
N PHE A 213 -25.94 -0.17 9.64
CA PHE A 213 -26.21 -1.26 8.70
C PHE A 213 -27.38 -2.15 9.13
N GLN A 214 -28.07 -1.82 10.22
CA GLN A 214 -29.27 -2.52 10.70
C GLN A 214 -29.05 -4.03 10.96
N PHE A 215 -27.83 -4.43 11.33
CA PHE A 215 -27.62 -5.77 11.86
C PHE A 215 -28.48 -5.97 13.11
N SER A 216 -29.16 -7.12 13.20
CA SER A 216 -30.12 -7.34 14.30
C SER A 216 -29.45 -7.45 15.67
N ASN A 217 -28.18 -7.85 15.70
CA ASN A 217 -27.32 -7.86 16.88
C ASN A 217 -25.85 -8.10 16.53
N LYS A 218 -24.97 -7.93 17.53
CA LYS A 218 -23.53 -8.18 17.45
C LYS A 218 -23.18 -9.57 16.89
N TYR A 219 -23.95 -10.61 17.24
CA TYR A 219 -23.67 -11.97 16.77
C TYR A 219 -23.89 -12.10 15.25
N THR A 220 -24.97 -11.52 14.72
CA THR A 220 -25.22 -11.53 13.27
C THR A 220 -24.16 -10.77 12.49
N TYR A 221 -23.70 -9.63 13.00
CA TYR A 221 -22.60 -8.87 12.43
C TYR A 221 -21.29 -9.69 12.44
N LEU A 222 -20.92 -10.29 13.58
CA LEU A 222 -19.72 -11.12 13.68
C LEU A 222 -19.76 -12.31 12.73
N LYS A 223 -20.91 -12.97 12.60
CA LYS A 223 -21.10 -14.07 11.66
C LYS A 223 -20.96 -13.59 10.22
N PHE A 224 -21.52 -12.43 9.88
CA PHE A 224 -21.37 -11.83 8.56
C PHE A 224 -19.91 -11.51 8.28
N GLN A 225 -19.21 -10.84 9.19
CA GLN A 225 -17.80 -10.51 9.05
C GLN A 225 -16.94 -11.76 8.86
N ALA A 226 -17.13 -12.79 9.69
CA ALA A 226 -16.40 -14.05 9.58
C ALA A 226 -16.65 -14.81 8.27
N THR A 227 -17.86 -14.71 7.70
CA THR A 227 -18.24 -15.50 6.50
C THR A 227 -18.06 -14.75 5.19
N LYS A 228 -18.15 -13.42 5.19
CA LYS A 228 -18.12 -12.58 3.99
C LYS A 228 -16.85 -11.74 3.87
N ILE A 229 -16.24 -11.37 4.99
CA ILE A 229 -15.01 -10.56 5.01
C ILE A 229 -13.80 -11.44 5.36
N ASN A 230 -13.99 -12.40 6.26
CA ASN A 230 -12.99 -13.37 6.68
C ASN A 230 -11.70 -12.68 7.14
N ARG A 231 -10.52 -13.08 6.64
CA ARG A 231 -9.20 -12.59 7.05
C ARG A 231 -9.02 -11.07 6.94
N LEU A 232 -9.75 -10.40 6.04
CA LEU A 232 -9.59 -8.98 5.77
C LEU A 232 -10.30 -8.07 6.78
N TRP A 233 -11.00 -8.64 7.77
CA TRP A 233 -11.86 -7.93 8.72
C TRP A 233 -11.17 -6.82 9.53
N ASN A 234 -9.85 -6.92 9.68
CA ASN A 234 -9.00 -5.97 10.39
C ASN A 234 -7.80 -5.55 9.53
N SER A 235 -7.96 -5.50 8.22
CA SER A 235 -6.87 -5.22 7.27
C SER A 235 -6.51 -3.74 7.16
N ILE A 236 -7.42 -2.83 7.51
CA ILE A 236 -7.20 -1.38 7.45
C ILE A 236 -6.71 -0.87 8.81
N ASP A 237 -5.65 -0.06 8.80
CA ASP A 237 -5.15 0.65 9.97
C ASP A 237 -5.82 2.02 10.12
N ARG A 238 -5.81 2.82 9.05
CA ARG A 238 -6.38 4.17 9.04
C ARG A 238 -7.13 4.42 7.75
N ILE A 239 -8.19 5.22 7.85
CA ILE A 239 -8.95 5.72 6.70
C ILE A 239 -8.74 7.22 6.65
N LEU A 240 -8.30 7.73 5.51
CA LEU A 240 -8.24 9.15 5.23
C LEU A 240 -9.41 9.54 4.35
N ILE A 241 -10.07 10.64 4.67
CA ILE A 241 -11.15 11.22 3.87
C ILE A 241 -10.74 12.62 3.43
N ARG A 242 -10.92 12.93 2.15
CA ARG A 242 -10.70 14.26 1.61
C ARG A 242 -11.95 15.11 1.86
N MET A 243 -11.80 16.16 2.65
CA MET A 243 -12.90 17.07 2.96
C MET A 243 -13.01 18.17 1.90
N GLU A 244 -14.08 18.97 1.96
CA GLU A 244 -14.37 20.06 1.02
C GLU A 244 -13.24 21.08 0.82
N ASP A 245 -12.31 21.20 1.77
CA ASP A 245 -11.14 22.08 1.65
C ASP A 245 -9.99 21.47 0.81
N GLY A 246 -10.22 20.29 0.23
CA GLY A 246 -9.28 19.54 -0.60
C GLY A 246 -8.22 18.75 0.18
N LYS A 247 -8.26 18.75 1.51
CA LYS A 247 -7.25 18.11 2.37
C LYS A 247 -7.75 16.81 2.99
N TYR A 248 -6.80 15.92 3.27
CA TYR A 248 -7.08 14.69 4.00
C TYR A 248 -7.16 14.90 5.52
N TYR A 249 -8.13 14.22 6.11
CA TYR A 249 -8.32 14.06 7.55
C TYR A 249 -8.47 12.59 7.89
N ILE A 250 -8.18 12.21 9.13
CA ILE A 250 -8.40 10.84 9.59
C ILE A 250 -9.88 10.66 9.88
N PHE A 251 -10.49 9.66 9.28
CA PHE A 251 -11.89 9.32 9.49
C PHE A 251 -12.06 8.36 10.68
N ASN A 252 -12.92 8.75 11.63
CA ASN A 252 -13.16 8.00 12.87
C ASN A 252 -14.60 7.47 12.99
N GLY A 253 -15.43 7.64 11.97
CA GLY A 253 -16.82 7.19 11.93
C GLY A 253 -17.79 8.32 11.67
N LEU A 254 -19.07 8.07 11.96
CA LEU A 254 -20.15 9.03 11.72
C LEU A 254 -20.77 9.54 13.03
N ASP A 255 -21.13 10.82 13.06
CA ASP A 255 -21.89 11.44 14.15
C ASP A 255 -23.37 10.97 14.14
N SER A 256 -24.20 11.48 15.05
CA SER A 256 -25.63 11.13 15.09
C SER A 256 -26.43 11.55 13.86
N ASN A 257 -25.93 12.53 13.10
CA ASN A 257 -26.55 13.10 11.91
C ASN A 257 -26.04 12.46 10.61
N GLY A 258 -25.06 11.54 10.70
CA GLY A 258 -24.42 10.91 9.55
C GLY A 258 -23.29 11.75 8.94
N ASN A 259 -22.77 12.75 9.64
CA ASN A 259 -21.60 13.50 9.18
C ASN A 259 -20.30 12.81 9.62
N PRO A 260 -19.21 12.92 8.85
CA PRO A 260 -17.90 12.42 9.25
C PRO A 260 -17.40 13.02 10.56
N LEU A 261 -16.95 12.16 11.47
CA LEU A 261 -16.11 12.50 12.61
C LEU A 261 -14.65 12.37 12.16
N THR A 262 -13.90 13.47 12.23
CA THR A 262 -12.54 13.51 11.70
C THR A 262 -11.52 14.09 12.68
N ASP A 263 -10.31 13.54 12.68
CA ASP A 263 -9.16 14.09 13.40
C ASP A 263 -8.12 14.70 12.45
N SER A 264 -7.32 15.60 13.00
CA SER A 264 -6.12 16.13 12.34
C SER A 264 -5.08 15.03 12.11
N LEU A 265 -4.35 15.11 10.99
CA LEU A 265 -3.21 14.24 10.67
C LEU A 265 -2.10 14.25 11.72
N THR A 266 -2.06 15.26 12.59
CA THR A 266 -1.12 15.33 13.72
C THR A 266 -1.24 14.13 14.66
N SER A 267 -2.37 13.44 14.72
CA SER A 267 -2.49 12.21 15.53
C SER A 267 -1.78 11.00 14.91
N LEU A 268 -1.33 11.09 13.65
CA LEU A 268 -0.40 10.12 13.05
C LEU A 268 1.06 10.39 13.41
N THR A 269 1.35 11.49 14.11
CA THR A 269 2.72 11.83 14.49
C THR A 269 3.14 11.01 15.72
N GLY A 270 4.01 10.03 15.50
CA GLY A 270 4.50 9.08 16.49
C GLY A 270 5.58 8.19 15.87
N GLY A 271 6.21 7.32 16.68
CA GLY A 271 7.30 6.44 16.21
C GLY A 271 6.89 5.39 15.17
N GLU A 272 5.60 5.23 14.90
CA GLU A 272 5.05 4.24 13.98
C GLU A 272 5.20 4.65 12.51
N TYR A 273 5.10 5.96 12.19
CA TYR A 273 5.16 6.46 10.81
C TYR A 273 6.03 7.72 10.70
N ILE A 274 7.03 7.70 9.82
CA ILE A 274 7.99 8.81 9.66
C ILE A 274 7.36 9.93 8.85
N GLU A 275 7.28 11.13 9.45
CA GLU A 275 6.78 12.36 8.82
C GLU A 275 5.42 12.18 8.11
N ALA A 276 4.55 11.32 8.65
CA ALA A 276 3.28 10.91 8.03
C ALA A 276 2.42 12.09 7.57
N GLU A 277 2.29 13.13 8.40
CA GLU A 277 1.55 14.34 8.07
C GLU A 277 2.07 15.02 6.80
N LEU A 278 3.39 15.19 6.68
CA LEU A 278 4.02 15.82 5.51
C LEU A 278 3.78 14.99 4.26
N ARG A 279 3.93 13.67 4.36
CA ARG A 279 3.77 12.72 3.24
C ARG A 279 2.33 12.71 2.74
N ILE A 280 1.34 12.66 3.64
CA ILE A 280 -0.08 12.72 3.30
C ILE A 280 -0.45 14.08 2.72
N LYS A 281 0.09 15.18 3.26
CA LYS A 281 -0.13 16.52 2.68
C LYS A 281 0.37 16.61 1.24
N GLY A 282 1.44 15.89 0.88
CA GLY A 282 1.89 15.75 -0.51
C GLY A 282 0.85 15.11 -1.46
N MET A 283 -0.09 14.33 -0.92
CA MET A 283 -1.21 13.73 -1.66
C MET A 283 -2.44 14.64 -1.77
N ASN A 284 -2.43 15.86 -1.19
CA ASN A 284 -3.53 16.82 -1.31
C ASN A 284 -3.63 17.40 -2.74
N ASN A 285 -3.95 16.53 -3.70
CA ASN A 285 -4.15 16.84 -5.10
C ASN A 285 -5.41 16.15 -5.60
N GLU A 286 -6.45 16.94 -5.87
CA GLU A 286 -7.78 16.47 -6.27
C GLU A 286 -7.77 15.62 -7.56
N LYS A 287 -6.76 15.78 -8.42
CA LYS A 287 -6.68 15.07 -9.71
C LYS A 287 -5.87 13.78 -9.65
N ARG A 288 -5.12 13.53 -8.56
CA ARG A 288 -4.11 12.47 -8.50
C ARG A 288 -4.30 11.48 -7.35
N SER A 289 -5.15 11.80 -6.38
CA SER A 289 -5.31 10.94 -5.20
C SER A 289 -6.78 10.81 -4.84
N GLY A 290 -7.20 9.62 -4.41
CA GLY A 290 -8.59 9.26 -4.13
C GLY A 290 -9.32 10.22 -3.19
N ASP A 291 -10.64 10.19 -3.21
CA ASP A 291 -11.47 10.90 -2.24
C ASP A 291 -11.34 10.28 -0.85
N ILE A 292 -11.12 8.96 -0.81
CA ILE A 292 -10.82 8.20 0.41
C ILE A 292 -9.52 7.43 0.17
N VAL A 293 -8.64 7.36 1.18
CA VAL A 293 -7.43 6.52 1.15
C VAL A 293 -7.49 5.53 2.30
N LEU A 294 -7.38 4.25 1.97
CA LEU A 294 -7.29 3.18 2.95
C LEU A 294 -5.80 2.91 3.16
N ILE A 295 -5.31 3.14 4.38
CA ILE A 295 -3.97 2.75 4.79
C ILE A 295 -4.09 1.36 5.40
N MET A 296 -3.49 0.37 4.75
CA MET A 296 -3.50 -1.01 5.22
C MET A 296 -2.60 -1.15 6.44
N ARG A 297 -2.92 -2.10 7.33
CA ARG A 297 -2.01 -2.49 8.41
C ARG A 297 -0.75 -3.08 7.80
N ASP A 298 0.38 -2.41 7.97
CA ASP A 298 1.66 -2.81 7.39
C ASP A 298 2.82 -2.66 8.39
N GLN A 299 2.50 -2.48 9.67
CA GLN A 299 3.49 -2.26 10.71
C GLN A 299 4.48 -3.44 10.78
N THR A 300 5.77 -3.11 10.81
CA THR A 300 6.84 -4.10 10.91
C THR A 300 7.07 -4.56 12.35
N ALA A 301 6.59 -3.80 13.33
CA ALA A 301 6.55 -4.19 14.73
C ALA A 301 5.35 -5.11 14.98
N GLY A 302 5.59 -6.40 15.22
CA GLY A 302 4.53 -7.38 15.48
C GLY A 302 4.65 -8.62 14.59
N ASN A 303 3.55 -9.36 14.48
CA ASN A 303 3.52 -10.56 13.66
C ASN A 303 3.47 -10.19 12.18
N GLU A 304 4.37 -10.82 11.44
CA GLU A 304 4.42 -10.81 10.00
C GLU A 304 3.07 -11.18 9.34
N LEU A 305 2.36 -12.15 9.92
CA LEU A 305 1.06 -12.61 9.45
C LEU A 305 -0.08 -11.59 9.59
N ASP A 306 0.16 -10.42 10.19
CA ASP A 306 -0.83 -9.35 10.36
C ASP A 306 -0.59 -8.15 9.43
N ARG A 307 0.26 -8.32 8.41
CA ARG A 307 0.53 -7.29 7.40
C ARG A 307 -0.32 -7.50 6.16
N TYR A 308 -0.97 -6.44 5.71
CA TYR A 308 -1.96 -6.44 4.64
C TYR A 308 -1.60 -5.49 3.51
N THR A 309 -2.04 -5.84 2.31
CA THR A 309 -1.80 -5.09 1.08
C THR A 309 -3.05 -5.12 0.19
N THR A 310 -2.99 -4.45 -0.95
CA THR A 310 -4.03 -4.38 -1.97
C THR A 310 -3.42 -4.55 -3.36
N GLY A 311 -4.20 -5.07 -4.31
CA GLY A 311 -3.74 -5.23 -5.70
C GLY A 311 -3.34 -6.65 -6.00
N THR A 312 -2.11 -6.86 -6.47
CA THR A 312 -1.50 -8.19 -6.56
C THR A 312 -0.79 -8.51 -5.26
N ALA A 313 -0.53 -9.78 -4.98
CA ALA A 313 0.14 -10.15 -3.75
C ALA A 313 1.66 -10.30 -3.99
N CYS A 314 2.48 -9.41 -3.41
CA CYS A 314 3.95 -9.43 -3.50
C CYS A 314 4.61 -9.67 -2.15
N LYS A 315 5.89 -10.06 -2.19
CA LYS A 315 6.74 -10.35 -1.02
C LYS A 315 7.33 -9.12 -0.33
N SER A 316 7.27 -7.98 -1.00
CA SER A 316 7.59 -6.67 -0.43
C SER A 316 6.91 -5.61 -1.27
N TRP A 317 6.76 -4.43 -0.68
CA TRP A 317 6.08 -3.29 -1.29
C TRP A 317 6.77 -1.99 -0.94
N HIS A 318 6.47 -0.96 -1.72
CA HIS A 318 6.73 0.42 -1.37
C HIS A 318 5.44 1.26 -1.54
N GLY A 319 5.50 2.54 -1.19
CA GLY A 319 4.38 3.47 -1.15
C GLY A 319 3.68 3.60 0.20
N SER A 320 4.14 2.95 1.28
CA SER A 320 3.46 2.96 2.58
C SER A 320 3.96 4.05 3.54
N LEU A 321 3.25 4.25 4.66
CA LEU A 321 3.71 5.17 5.71
C LEU A 321 4.82 4.59 6.60
N ASN A 322 5.20 3.31 6.40
CA ASN A 322 6.17 2.61 7.22
C ASN A 322 7.56 3.27 7.17
N PRO A 323 8.31 3.27 8.31
CA PRO A 323 9.67 3.80 8.35
C PRO A 323 10.62 3.15 7.34
N SER A 324 10.49 1.85 7.08
CA SER A 324 11.35 1.11 6.13
C SER A 324 11.19 1.60 4.69
N ASP A 325 10.02 2.12 4.36
CA ASP A 325 9.69 2.76 3.08
C ASP A 325 10.22 4.18 2.96
N SER A 326 10.38 4.84 4.11
CA SER A 326 10.77 6.25 4.21
C SER A 326 12.29 6.44 4.24
N TYR A 327 13.05 5.37 4.45
CA TYR A 327 14.51 5.43 4.54
C TYR A 327 15.13 5.53 3.15
N VAL A 328 15.59 6.72 2.78
CA VAL A 328 16.30 6.99 1.53
C VAL A 328 17.73 7.40 1.84
N PRO A 329 18.74 6.57 1.53
CA PRO A 329 20.13 6.92 1.79
C PRO A 329 20.62 8.01 0.84
N LEU A 330 21.45 8.91 1.35
CA LEU A 330 22.29 9.80 0.54
C LEU A 330 23.75 9.50 0.88
N ILE A 331 24.45 8.86 -0.05
CA ILE A 331 25.85 8.48 0.10
C ILE A 331 26.67 9.37 -0.82
N LEU A 332 27.67 10.03 -0.28
CA LEU A 332 28.65 10.82 -1.02
C LEU A 332 30.05 10.23 -0.84
N SER A 333 30.83 10.20 -1.91
CA SER A 333 32.22 9.77 -1.88
C SER A 333 33.00 10.39 -3.03
N TYR A 334 34.31 10.53 -2.88
CA TYR A 334 35.24 10.95 -3.93
C TYR A 334 36.61 10.30 -3.71
N PRO A 335 37.43 10.11 -4.77
CA PRO A 335 38.76 9.52 -4.62
C PRO A 335 39.67 10.35 -3.70
N GLY A 336 40.32 9.69 -2.74
CA GLY A 336 41.16 10.35 -1.72
C GLY A 336 40.38 10.91 -0.53
N GLY A 337 39.06 11.05 -0.62
CA GLY A 337 38.22 11.49 0.47
C GLY A 337 38.07 10.45 1.56
N ASN A 338 37.99 10.92 2.80
CA ASN A 338 37.66 10.06 3.93
C ASN A 338 36.37 10.51 4.61
N LYS A 339 35.81 9.58 5.41
CA LYS A 339 34.55 9.80 6.13
C LYS A 339 34.59 11.05 7.01
N LYS A 340 35.71 11.32 7.68
CA LYS A 340 35.83 12.43 8.63
C LYS A 340 35.70 13.78 7.92
N GLU A 341 36.38 13.97 6.79
CA GLU A 341 36.28 15.19 5.98
C GLU A 341 34.85 15.44 5.49
N ILE A 342 34.20 14.40 4.96
CA ILE A 342 32.83 14.48 4.48
C ILE A 342 31.88 14.79 5.64
N GLU A 343 32.04 14.15 6.80
CA GLU A 343 31.24 14.43 8.00
C GLU A 343 31.41 15.88 8.48
N GLU A 344 32.64 16.40 8.51
CA GLU A 344 32.91 17.80 8.89
C GLU A 344 32.24 18.79 7.93
N ILE A 345 32.21 18.51 6.63
CA ILE A 345 31.46 19.30 5.65
C ILE A 345 29.96 19.21 5.93
N LEU A 346 29.41 17.99 6.02
CA LEU A 346 27.97 17.80 6.21
C LEU A 346 27.48 18.46 7.51
N GLN A 347 28.25 18.40 8.59
CA GLN A 347 27.88 18.94 9.90
C GLN A 347 27.96 20.47 10.00
N ARG A 348 28.39 21.19 8.96
CA ARG A 348 28.36 22.65 8.94
C ARG A 348 26.92 23.16 9.12
N ASP A 349 26.77 24.23 9.91
CA ASP A 349 25.47 24.85 10.19
C ASP A 349 24.75 25.35 8.93
N THR A 350 25.50 25.66 7.88
CA THR A 350 25.00 26.09 6.55
C THR A 350 24.50 24.92 5.70
N LEU A 351 24.85 23.68 6.06
CA LEU A 351 24.51 22.44 5.35
C LEU A 351 23.55 21.58 6.16
N CYS A 352 24.00 20.44 6.70
CA CYS A 352 23.15 19.53 7.45
C CYS A 352 23.05 19.86 8.94
N LYS A 353 23.93 20.71 9.49
CA LYS A 353 24.12 20.91 10.94
C LYS A 353 24.64 19.65 11.64
N ALA A 354 25.13 19.81 12.85
CA ALA A 354 25.70 18.72 13.65
C ALA A 354 24.73 17.54 13.89
N ASP A 355 23.42 17.81 13.95
CA ASP A 355 22.35 16.82 14.14
C ASP A 355 21.72 16.32 12.83
N TYR A 356 22.29 16.70 11.67
CA TYR A 356 21.78 16.43 10.33
C TYR A 356 20.37 16.98 10.02
N SER A 357 19.78 17.79 10.90
CA SER A 357 18.43 18.32 10.72
C SER A 357 18.30 19.22 9.49
N GLY A 358 19.39 19.87 9.06
CA GLY A 358 19.46 20.69 7.85
C GLY A 358 19.37 19.89 6.55
N CYS A 359 19.55 18.57 6.59
CA CYS A 359 19.49 17.68 5.43
C CYS A 359 18.24 16.80 5.39
N ARG A 360 17.21 17.09 6.19
CA ARG A 360 15.90 16.46 6.04
C ARG A 360 15.37 16.66 4.62
N GLY A 361 15.06 15.56 3.93
CA GLY A 361 14.54 15.57 2.55
C GLY A 361 15.59 15.76 1.44
N ASN A 362 16.89 15.65 1.72
CA ASN A 362 17.99 15.71 0.73
C ASN A 362 18.06 16.99 -0.14
N TRP A 363 17.39 18.08 0.23
CA TRP A 363 17.34 19.32 -0.56
C TRP A 363 18.68 20.06 -0.67
N LYS A 364 19.68 19.65 0.11
CA LYS A 364 21.00 20.29 0.22
C LYS A 364 22.09 19.65 -0.63
N VAL A 365 21.77 18.63 -1.43
CA VAL A 365 22.78 17.93 -2.27
C VAL A 365 23.61 18.90 -3.10
N THR A 366 23.00 19.92 -3.70
CA THR A 366 23.74 20.93 -4.51
C THR A 366 24.71 21.75 -3.66
N ASP A 367 24.30 22.18 -2.47
CA ASP A 367 25.13 22.97 -1.56
C ASP A 367 26.29 22.12 -1.03
N ILE A 368 26.03 20.85 -0.70
CA ILE A 368 27.04 19.87 -0.27
C ILE A 368 28.10 19.67 -1.36
N ILE A 369 27.68 19.46 -2.63
CA ILE A 369 28.62 19.30 -3.75
C ILE A 369 29.51 20.52 -3.91
N LYS A 370 28.95 21.74 -3.83
CA LYS A 370 29.72 22.98 -3.95
C LYS A 370 30.76 23.11 -2.85
N GLU A 371 30.41 22.72 -1.64
CA GLU A 371 31.34 22.77 -0.51
C GLU A 371 32.48 21.78 -0.67
N ILE A 372 32.18 20.54 -1.09
CA ILE A 372 33.21 19.53 -1.38
C ILE A 372 34.16 20.03 -2.47
N ILE A 373 33.64 20.60 -3.57
CA ILE A 373 34.48 21.16 -4.63
C ILE A 373 35.33 22.32 -4.09
N THR A 374 34.77 23.17 -3.24
CA THR A 374 35.50 24.32 -2.68
C THR A 374 36.67 23.86 -1.81
N GLU A 375 36.47 22.85 -0.96
CA GLU A 375 37.53 22.31 -0.09
C GLU A 375 38.60 21.52 -0.87
N GLN A 376 38.21 20.82 -1.95
CA GLN A 376 39.15 20.02 -2.73
C GLN A 376 40.08 20.83 -3.65
N TYR A 377 39.60 21.97 -4.14
CA TYR A 377 40.28 22.76 -5.17
C TYR A 377 40.82 24.10 -4.63
N GLN A 378 40.86 24.26 -3.30
CA GLN A 378 41.73 25.23 -2.62
C GLN A 378 43.15 24.66 -2.51
#